data_AF-A0AAE0CKM4-F1
#
_entry.id   AF-A0AAE0CKM4-F1
#
_cell.length_a   1.000
_cell.length_b   1.000
_cell.length_c   1.000
_cell.angle_alpha   90.00
_cell.angle_beta   90.00
_cell.angle_gamma   90.00
#
_symmetry.space_group_name_H-M   'P 1'
#
loop_
_entity.id
_entity.type
_entity.pdbx_description
1 polymer ?
#
loop_
_entity_poly.entity_id
_entity_poly.type
_entity_poly.pdbx_seq_one_letter_code
_entity_poly.pdbx_strand_id
1 'polypeptide(L)'
;MFCLSSDRSHQDPETISEFFASQNRGMLFRGFDVKTPEDFNDVIEAFGYEELSYVGGTAPRSNVVGRVFTANESPPDQHIGFHHEMAQAPEPPSKLFFFCEVAPTSGGETTVILSHIVYERMREKYPEFVKNLENHGLIFTFIRRGR
;
A
#
# COMPACT_ATOMS: atom_id res chain seq x y z
N MET A 1 -10.00 -4.67 1.39
CA MET A 1 -11.05 -4.43 2.41
C MET A 1 -12.18 -5.37 2.05
N PHE A 2 -12.40 -6.51 2.71
CA PHE A 2 -12.73 -6.75 4.11
C PHE A 2 -12.18 -8.09 4.63
N CYS A 3 -11.92 -8.19 5.95
CA CYS A 3 -12.39 -9.33 6.76
C CYS A 3 -12.41 -8.91 8.23
N LEU A 4 -13.62 -8.72 8.76
CA LEU A 4 -13.86 -8.76 10.19
C LEU A 4 -14.07 -10.22 10.54
N SER A 5 -13.00 -10.91 10.92
CA SER A 5 -13.13 -12.16 11.66
C SER A 5 -13.06 -11.83 13.13
N SER A 6 -14.22 -11.84 13.80
CA SER A 6 -14.30 -11.97 15.27
C SER A 6 -13.91 -13.39 15.73
N ASP A 7 -13.60 -14.28 14.79
CA ASP A 7 -13.10 -15.61 15.06
C ASP A 7 -11.57 -15.58 15.26
N ARG A 8 -11.15 -16.02 16.44
CA ARG A 8 -9.73 -16.12 16.85
C ARG A 8 -9.03 -17.32 16.20
N SER A 9 -9.73 -18.11 15.38
CA SER A 9 -9.17 -19.28 14.68
C SER A 9 -8.18 -18.95 13.56
N HIS A 10 -8.13 -17.69 13.10
CA HIS A 10 -7.32 -17.25 11.96
C HIS A 10 -6.20 -16.26 12.36
N GLN A 11 -5.42 -16.62 13.38
CA GLN A 11 -4.35 -15.76 13.90
C GLN A 11 -2.95 -16.17 13.44
N ASP A 12 -2.80 -17.27 12.70
CA ASP A 12 -1.50 -17.67 12.18
C ASP A 12 -1.21 -17.03 10.80
N PRO A 13 0.07 -16.74 10.48
CA PRO A 13 0.46 -16.06 9.25
C PRO A 13 0.12 -16.82 7.95
N GLU A 14 0.06 -18.15 7.98
CA GLU A 14 -0.25 -18.96 6.78
C GLU A 14 -1.71 -18.78 6.41
N THR A 15 -2.62 -18.94 7.36
CA THR A 15 -4.06 -18.73 7.16
C THR A 15 -4.38 -17.31 6.69
N ILE A 16 -3.70 -16.30 7.27
CA ILE A 16 -3.86 -14.90 6.83
C ILE A 16 -3.38 -14.73 5.38
N SER A 17 -2.24 -15.34 5.03
CA SER A 17 -1.68 -15.29 3.67
C SER A 17 -2.60 -15.96 2.65
N GLU A 18 -3.18 -17.12 2.99
CA GLU A 18 -4.15 -17.83 2.17
C GLU A 18 -5.42 -17.01 1.96
N PHE A 19 -5.93 -16.38 3.02
CA PHE A 19 -7.10 -15.52 2.93
C PHE A 19 -6.86 -14.29 2.05
N PHE A 20 -5.68 -13.67 2.17
CA PHE A 20 -5.25 -12.57 1.30
C PHE A 20 -5.15 -13.00 -0.17
N ALA A 21 -4.58 -14.18 -0.44
CA ALA A 21 -4.39 -14.69 -1.79
C ALA A 21 -5.70 -15.15 -2.46
N SER A 22 -6.60 -15.77 -1.69
CA SER A 22 -7.76 -16.47 -2.24
C SER A 22 -8.96 -15.58 -2.51
N GLN A 23 -9.19 -14.55 -1.70
CA GLN A 23 -10.46 -13.80 -1.72
C GLN A 23 -10.30 -12.28 -1.62
N ASN A 24 -9.22 -11.78 -1.02
CA ASN A 24 -9.13 -10.38 -0.62
C ASN A 24 -7.76 -9.76 -0.89
N ARG A 25 -7.67 -8.90 -1.90
CA ARG A 25 -6.45 -8.13 -2.24
C ARG A 25 -6.15 -6.97 -1.26
N GLY A 26 -6.58 -7.11 -0.01
CA GLY A 26 -6.40 -6.13 1.07
C GLY A 26 -7.20 -6.51 2.31
N MET A 27 -6.55 -6.53 3.47
CA MET A 27 -7.15 -6.86 4.78
C MET A 27 -7.09 -5.67 5.73
N LEU A 28 -8.05 -5.60 6.65
CA LEU A 28 -8.07 -4.62 7.73
C LEU A 28 -8.14 -5.38 9.05
N PHE A 29 -7.09 -5.25 9.85
CA PHE A 29 -7.04 -5.77 11.21
C PHE A 29 -7.55 -4.69 12.16
N ARG A 30 -8.58 -5.00 12.96
CA ARG A 30 -9.20 -4.06 13.90
C ARG A 30 -9.55 -4.77 15.20
N GLY A 31 -9.40 -4.05 16.32
CA GLY A 31 -9.70 -4.58 17.66
C GLY A 31 -8.52 -5.28 18.34
N PHE A 32 -7.30 -5.09 17.83
CA PHE A 32 -6.06 -5.56 18.44
C PHE A 32 -5.41 -4.46 19.28
N ASP A 33 -4.62 -4.86 20.28
CA ASP A 33 -3.91 -3.94 21.16
C ASP A 33 -2.55 -3.53 20.57
N VAL A 34 -2.57 -2.87 19.41
CA VAL A 34 -1.39 -2.35 18.71
C VAL A 34 -1.46 -0.83 18.77
N LYS A 35 -0.63 -0.22 19.63
CA LYS A 35 -0.75 1.21 19.98
C LYS A 35 0.46 2.03 19.56
N THR A 36 1.61 1.40 19.41
CA THR A 36 2.89 2.05 19.16
C THR A 36 3.54 1.56 17.86
N PRO A 37 4.50 2.31 17.29
CA PRO A 37 5.31 1.83 16.18
C PRO A 37 6.06 0.52 16.50
N GLU A 38 6.47 0.33 17.75
CA GLU A 38 7.11 -0.90 18.23
C GLU A 38 6.15 -2.09 18.19
N ASP A 39 4.92 -1.94 18.71
CA ASP A 39 3.89 -2.99 18.63
C ASP A 39 3.60 -3.34 17.17
N PHE A 40 3.56 -2.33 16.29
CA PHE A 40 3.34 -2.55 14.88
C PHE A 40 4.52 -3.25 14.21
N ASN A 41 5.76 -2.91 14.56
CA ASN A 41 6.94 -3.62 14.07
C ASN A 41 6.89 -5.11 14.47
N ASP A 42 6.50 -5.43 15.70
CA ASP A 42 6.35 -6.81 16.15
C ASP A 42 5.30 -7.58 15.33
N VAL A 43 4.19 -6.92 14.95
CA VAL A 43 3.22 -7.49 14.01
C VAL A 43 3.87 -7.78 12.66
N ILE A 44 4.63 -6.83 12.09
CA ILE A 44 5.31 -7.02 10.80
C ILE A 44 6.32 -8.17 10.85
N GLU A 45 7.11 -8.27 11.91
CA GLU A 45 8.05 -9.38 12.11
C GLU A 45 7.33 -10.73 12.19
N ALA A 46 6.17 -10.78 12.86
CA ALA A 46 5.38 -12.02 12.99
C ALA A 46 4.86 -12.55 11.64
N PHE A 47 4.70 -11.71 10.61
CA PHE A 47 4.34 -12.15 9.26
C PHE A 47 5.48 -12.88 8.53
N GLY A 48 6.74 -12.71 8.96
CA GLY A 48 7.89 -13.40 8.38
C GLY A 48 8.20 -13.04 6.92
N TYR A 49 7.63 -11.95 6.39
CA TYR A 49 7.91 -11.49 5.04
C TYR A 49 9.30 -10.83 4.94
N GLU A 50 9.92 -10.91 3.77
CA GLU A 50 11.17 -10.20 3.50
C GLU A 50 10.93 -8.69 3.47
N GLU A 51 11.85 -7.94 4.09
CA GLU A 51 11.83 -6.47 4.03
C GLU A 51 12.30 -6.00 2.65
N LEU A 52 11.54 -5.11 2.02
CA LEU A 52 12.03 -4.36 0.89
C LEU A 52 12.72 -3.08 1.39
N SER A 53 14.03 -2.95 1.12
CA SER A 53 14.74 -1.71 1.40
C SER A 53 14.18 -0.56 0.55
N TYR A 54 13.85 0.58 1.18
CA TYR A 54 13.32 1.77 0.48
C TYR A 54 14.40 2.51 -0.31
N VAL A 55 14.94 1.85 -1.34
CA VAL A 55 15.98 2.38 -2.23
C VAL A 55 15.32 2.84 -3.53
N GLY A 56 15.55 4.10 -3.91
CA GLY A 56 15.01 4.66 -5.16
C GLY A 56 13.57 5.18 -5.08
N GLY A 57 12.99 5.23 -3.88
CA GLY A 57 11.74 5.94 -3.63
C GLY A 57 11.85 7.44 -3.91
N THR A 58 10.77 8.05 -4.39
CA THR A 58 10.75 9.46 -4.80
C THR A 58 10.25 10.39 -3.69
N ALA A 59 9.58 9.85 -2.68
CA ALA A 59 9.09 10.59 -1.52
C ALA A 59 10.05 10.41 -0.33
N PRO A 60 10.26 11.44 0.50
CA PRO A 60 11.00 11.29 1.74
C PRO A 60 10.24 10.35 2.68
N ARG A 61 11.01 9.47 3.35
CA ARG A 61 10.53 8.53 4.36
C ARG A 61 11.54 8.56 5.50
N SER A 62 11.06 8.69 6.71
CA SER A 62 11.87 8.65 7.93
C SER A 62 11.66 7.31 8.62
N ASN A 63 12.76 6.62 8.96
CA ASN A 63 12.68 5.39 9.75
C ASN A 63 12.27 5.75 11.19
N VAL A 64 11.28 5.05 11.72
CA VAL A 64 10.77 5.24 13.09
C VAL A 64 11.37 4.17 14.00
N VAL A 65 11.14 2.89 13.67
CA VAL A 65 11.68 1.73 14.39
C VAL A 65 11.67 0.51 13.47
N GLY A 66 12.74 -0.28 13.47
CA GLY A 66 12.82 -1.51 12.67
C GLY A 66 12.43 -1.28 11.21
N ARG A 67 11.37 -1.98 10.77
CA ARG A 67 10.82 -1.92 9.40
C ARG A 67 9.71 -0.87 9.22
N VAL A 68 9.49 -0.02 10.21
CA VAL A 68 8.42 0.98 10.23
C VAL A 68 8.96 2.36 9.83
N PHE A 69 8.34 2.94 8.82
CA PHE A 69 8.68 4.26 8.27
C PHE A 69 7.45 5.17 8.24
N THR A 70 7.67 6.49 8.22
CA THR A 70 6.61 7.47 7.99
C THR A 70 5.90 7.25 6.65
N ALA A 71 4.58 7.42 6.59
CA ALA A 71 3.79 7.14 5.39
C ALA A 71 3.77 8.30 4.38
N ASN A 72 3.43 9.50 4.86
CA ASN A 72 3.36 10.71 4.04
C ASN A 72 3.94 11.88 4.84
N GLU A 73 4.86 12.62 4.23
CA GLU A 73 5.44 13.84 4.79
C GLU A 73 5.01 15.09 4.00
N SER A 74 4.09 14.95 3.04
CA SER A 74 3.50 16.07 2.31
C SER A 74 2.52 16.86 3.19
N PRO A 75 2.27 18.15 2.89
CA PRO A 75 1.29 18.95 3.61
C PRO A 75 -0.11 18.28 3.64
N PRO A 76 -0.86 18.40 4.75
CA PRO A 76 -2.11 17.66 4.96
C PRO A 76 -3.26 18.11 4.03
N ASP A 77 -3.16 19.28 3.42
CA ASP A 77 -4.11 19.81 2.45
C ASP A 77 -3.89 19.27 1.02
N GLN A 78 -2.81 18.52 0.79
CA GLN A 78 -2.47 17.97 -0.53
C GLN A 78 -3.11 16.61 -0.76
N HIS A 79 -3.80 16.48 -1.89
CA HIS A 79 -4.37 15.21 -2.31
C HIS A 79 -3.31 14.31 -2.97
N ILE A 80 -3.15 13.09 -2.47
CA ILE A 80 -2.29 12.07 -3.07
C ILE A 80 -3.10 11.28 -4.09
N GLY A 81 -2.71 11.35 -5.37
CA GLY A 81 -3.37 10.59 -6.43
C GLY A 81 -3.19 9.08 -6.26
N PHE A 82 -4.11 8.28 -6.81
CA PHE A 82 -3.98 6.82 -6.80
C PHE A 82 -2.72 6.36 -7.54
N HIS A 83 -1.99 5.43 -6.92
CA HIS A 83 -0.78 4.84 -7.47
C HIS A 83 -0.53 3.46 -6.85
N HIS A 84 0.32 2.67 -7.48
CA HIS A 84 1.00 1.55 -6.82
C HIS A 84 2.29 2.08 -6.18
N GLU A 85 2.62 1.62 -4.98
CA GLU A 85 3.86 2.01 -4.30
C GLU A 85 5.06 1.64 -5.17
N MET A 86 5.95 2.60 -5.41
CA MET A 86 7.17 2.42 -6.21
C MET A 86 6.92 1.77 -7.59
N ALA A 87 5.82 2.09 -8.27
CA ALA A 87 5.43 1.47 -9.55
C ALA A 87 6.48 1.56 -10.68
N GLN A 88 7.44 2.48 -10.57
CA GLN A 88 8.52 2.67 -11.53
C GLN A 88 9.86 2.03 -11.09
N ALA A 89 9.91 1.42 -9.90
CA ALA A 89 11.09 0.67 -9.47
C ALA A 89 11.19 -0.66 -10.23
N PRO A 90 12.41 -1.20 -10.45
CA PRO A 90 12.59 -2.51 -11.07
C PRO A 90 11.90 -3.63 -10.28
N GLU A 91 11.93 -3.53 -8.95
CA GLU A 91 11.36 -4.50 -8.02
C GLU A 91 10.43 -3.75 -7.04
N PRO A 92 9.16 -3.51 -7.42
CA PRO A 92 8.20 -2.88 -6.53
C PRO A 92 7.79 -3.83 -5.39
N PRO A 93 7.34 -3.29 -4.24
CA PRO A 93 6.90 -4.11 -3.12
C PRO A 93 5.70 -4.99 -3.47
N SER A 94 5.76 -6.27 -3.09
CA SER A 94 4.64 -7.21 -3.30
C SER A 94 3.48 -6.99 -2.33
N LYS A 95 3.76 -6.41 -1.16
CA LYS A 95 2.81 -6.17 -0.07
C LYS A 95 3.18 -4.86 0.62
N LEU A 96 2.18 -4.20 1.17
CA LEU A 96 2.34 -2.97 1.94
C LEU A 96 1.41 -3.02 3.15
N PHE A 97 1.93 -2.60 4.30
CA PHE A 97 1.16 -2.50 5.54
C PHE A 97 1.01 -1.03 5.92
N PHE A 98 -0.15 -0.68 6.47
CA PHE A 98 -0.42 0.64 7.01
C PHE A 98 -0.83 0.51 8.47
N PHE A 99 -0.35 1.45 9.29
CA PHE A 99 -0.69 1.57 10.70
C PHE A 99 -1.10 3.01 11.02
N CYS A 100 -2.12 3.12 11.87
CA CYS A 100 -2.65 4.40 12.32
C CYS A 100 -2.39 4.50 13.83
N GLU A 101 -1.29 5.13 14.21
CA GLU A 101 -0.97 5.43 15.61
C GLU A 101 -1.91 6.50 16.17
N VAL A 102 -2.10 7.58 15.41
CA VAL A 102 -2.98 8.70 15.77
C VAL A 102 -4.05 8.86 14.72
N ALA A 103 -5.31 8.65 15.11
CA ALA A 103 -6.45 8.82 14.20
C ALA A 103 -6.65 10.31 13.85
N PRO A 104 -6.88 10.65 12.57
CA PRO A 104 -7.18 12.02 12.17
C PRO A 104 -8.52 12.48 12.74
N THR A 105 -8.64 13.77 13.04
CA THR A 105 -9.90 14.38 13.51
C THR A 105 -10.96 14.47 12.40
N SER A 106 -10.52 14.62 11.14
CA SER A 106 -11.35 14.62 9.94
C SER A 106 -10.50 14.31 8.71
N GLY A 107 -11.05 13.55 7.75
CA GLY A 107 -10.31 13.15 6.55
C GLY A 107 -9.15 12.22 6.86
N GLY A 108 -8.09 12.26 6.05
CA GLY A 108 -6.85 11.50 6.28
C GLY A 108 -6.97 9.99 6.02
N GLU A 109 -8.09 9.53 5.43
CA GLU A 109 -8.26 8.13 5.09
C GLU A 109 -7.30 7.70 3.98
N THR A 110 -6.66 6.54 4.16
CA THR A 110 -5.91 5.90 3.08
C THR A 110 -6.89 5.15 2.17
N THR A 111 -7.21 5.77 1.03
CA THR A 111 -8.16 5.19 0.08
C THR A 111 -7.49 4.08 -0.73
N VAL A 112 -8.13 2.91 -0.80
CA VAL A 112 -7.65 1.75 -1.56
C VAL A 112 -8.62 1.37 -2.66
N ILE A 113 -8.10 1.04 -3.85
CA ILE A 113 -8.88 0.61 -5.00
C ILE A 113 -8.26 -0.63 -5.64
N LEU A 114 -9.10 -1.46 -6.25
CA LEU A 114 -8.64 -2.68 -6.93
C LEU A 114 -8.18 -2.35 -8.36
N SER A 115 -6.87 -2.36 -8.58
CA SER A 115 -6.27 -1.97 -9.87
C SER A 115 -6.78 -2.80 -11.07
N HIS A 116 -7.05 -4.10 -10.88
CA HIS A 116 -7.57 -4.94 -11.97
C HIS A 116 -8.98 -4.53 -12.40
N ILE A 117 -9.84 -4.11 -11.46
CA ILE A 117 -11.17 -3.58 -11.76
C ILE A 117 -11.07 -2.25 -12.53
N VAL A 118 -10.09 -1.41 -12.18
CA VAL A 118 -9.82 -0.17 -12.94
C VAL A 118 -9.40 -0.53 -14.37
N TYR A 119 -8.49 -1.48 -14.53
CA TYR A 119 -8.07 -1.95 -15.85
C TYR A 119 -9.24 -2.51 -16.67
N GLU A 120 -10.05 -3.40 -16.10
CA GLU A 120 -11.22 -3.98 -16.77
C GLU A 120 -12.19 -2.90 -17.23
N ARG A 121 -12.56 -1.96 -16.35
CA ARG A 121 -13.45 -0.84 -16.68
C ARG A 121 -12.85 0.11 -17.73
N MET A 122 -11.54 0.35 -17.69
CA MET A 122 -10.86 1.16 -18.70
C MET A 122 -10.86 0.48 -20.06
N ARG A 123 -10.61 -0.83 -20.09
CA ARG A 123 -10.61 -1.64 -21.32
C ARG A 123 -12.00 -1.70 -21.95
N GLU A 124 -13.04 -1.84 -21.13
CA GLU A 124 -14.43 -1.81 -21.60
C GLU A 124 -14.83 -0.43 -22.14
N LYS A 125 -14.47 0.64 -21.42
CA LYS A 125 -14.92 2.01 -21.76
C LYS A 125 -14.09 2.65 -22.88
N TYR A 126 -12.79 2.36 -22.95
CA TYR A 126 -11.84 2.98 -23.87
C TYR A 126 -10.89 1.94 -24.48
N PRO A 127 -11.39 0.95 -25.24
CA PRO A 127 -10.61 -0.20 -25.71
C PRO A 127 -9.40 0.20 -26.56
N GLU A 128 -9.55 1.14 -27.50
CA GLU A 128 -8.44 1.58 -28.36
C GLU A 128 -7.35 2.34 -27.57
N PHE A 129 -7.74 3.10 -26.54
CA PHE A 129 -6.77 3.77 -25.67
C PHE A 129 -5.95 2.75 -24.87
N VAL A 130 -6.61 1.76 -24.27
CA VAL A 130 -5.92 0.69 -23.52
C VAL A 130 -5.00 -0.12 -24.43
N LYS A 131 -5.46 -0.48 -25.64
CA LYS A 131 -4.63 -1.17 -26.64
C LYS A 131 -3.39 -0.35 -27.02
N ASN A 132 -3.52 0.97 -27.15
CA ASN A 132 -2.38 1.83 -27.41
C ASN A 132 -1.40 1.86 -26.23
N LEU A 133 -1.89 1.89 -24.98
CA LEU A 133 -1.03 1.78 -23.79
C LEU A 133 -0.29 0.44 -23.72
N GLU A 134 -0.94 -0.67 -24.06
CA GLU A 134 -0.30 -2.00 -24.09
C GLU A 134 0.80 -2.09 -25.15
N ASN A 135 0.57 -1.51 -26.33
CA ASN A 135 1.52 -1.58 -27.44
C ASN A 135 2.71 -0.62 -27.29
N HIS A 136 2.52 0.53 -26.64
CA HIS A 136 3.52 1.61 -26.63
C HIS A 136 4.02 1.98 -25.24
N GLY A 137 3.34 1.58 -24.17
CA GLY A 137 3.65 1.97 -22.80
C GLY A 137 3.45 3.47 -22.53
N LEU A 138 4.20 3.98 -21.55
CA LEU A 138 4.17 5.37 -21.10
C LEU A 138 5.60 5.91 -20.92
N ILE A 139 5.79 7.20 -21.16
CA ILE A 139 7.04 7.91 -20.85
C ILE A 139 6.78 8.89 -19.71
N PHE A 140 7.51 8.73 -18.61
CA PHE A 140 7.50 9.66 -17.47
C PHE A 140 8.69 10.60 -17.57
N THR A 141 8.43 11.91 -17.58
CA THR A 141 9.50 12.94 -17.60
C THR A 141 9.53 13.67 -16.27
N PHE A 142 10.63 13.56 -15.54
CA PHE A 142 10.83 14.27 -14.27
C PHE A 142 11.68 15.52 -14.51
N ILE A 143 11.07 16.69 -14.40
CA ILE A 143 11.78 17.96 -14.52
C ILE A 143 12.22 18.39 -13.12
N ARG A 144 13.48 18.13 -12.76
CA ARG A 144 14.09 18.76 -11.58
C ARG A 144 14.41 20.20 -11.93
N ARG A 145 13.61 21.15 -11.43
CA ARG A 145 14.00 22.56 -11.42
C ARG A 145 15.19 22.69 -10.47
N GLY A 146 16.35 23.09 -11.00
CA GLY A 146 17.58 23.26 -10.23
C GLY A 146 17.39 24.20 -9.05
N ARG A 147 18.11 23.91 -7.96
CA ARG A 147 18.37 24.88 -6.89
C ARG A 147 19.29 25.97 -7.39
#